data_AF-T2JMC9-F1
#
_entry.id   AF-T2JMC9-F1
#
_cell.length_a   1.000
_cell.length_b   1.000
_cell.length_c   1.000
_cell.angle_alpha   90.00
_cell.angle_beta   90.00
_cell.angle_gamma   90.00
#
_symmetry.space_group_name_H-M   'P 1'
#
loop_
_entity.id
_entity.type
_entity.pdbx_description
1 polymer ?
#
loop_
_entity_poly.entity_id
_entity_poly.type
_entity_poly.pdbx_seq_one_letter_code
_entity_poly.pdbx_strand_id
1 'polypeptide(L)' 'MNSEELARYIEETDKISQPWLLIQLRLKKLAENRHNLSSEEYLEKLSELHQELMKLGEWWVGIEDDVFKP' A
#
# COMPACT_ATOMS: atom_id res chain seq x y z
N MET A 1 8.73 11.56 -3.87
CA MET A 1 8.31 10.16 -3.82
C MET A 1 7.00 9.94 -4.59
N ASN A 2 7.15 9.65 -5.88
CA ASN A 2 6.14 9.05 -6.74
C ASN A 2 6.11 7.52 -6.55
N SER A 3 5.24 6.81 -7.27
CA SER A 3 5.10 5.36 -7.17
C SER A 3 6.37 4.60 -7.60
N GLU A 4 7.14 5.10 -8.56
CA GLU A 4 8.41 4.50 -8.99
C GLU A 4 9.49 4.61 -7.91
N GLU A 5 9.62 5.79 -7.29
CA GLU A 5 10.54 6.04 -6.19
C GLU A 5 10.19 5.18 -4.96
N LEU A 6 8.89 4.99 -4.69
CA LEU A 6 8.43 4.10 -3.62
C LEU A 6 8.68 2.63 -3.93
N ALA A 7 8.43 2.19 -5.17
CA ALA A 7 8.71 0.80 -5.59
C ALA A 7 10.21 0.50 -5.44
N ARG A 8 11.07 1.40 -5.92
CA ARG A 8 12.52 1.27 -5.77
C ARG A 8 12.94 1.19 -4.30
N TYR A 9 12.38 2.04 -3.43
CA TYR A 9 12.65 1.98 -2.00
C TYR A 9 12.29 0.61 -1.39
N ILE A 10 11.13 0.05 -1.75
CA ILE A 10 10.68 -1.26 -1.26
C ILE A 10 11.65 -2.37 -1.69
N GLU A 11 12.09 -2.33 -2.94
CA GLU A 11 13.06 -3.30 -3.50
C GLU A 11 14.44 -3.16 -2.86
N GLU A 12 14.98 -1.93 -2.76
CA GLU A 12 16.30 -1.65 -2.20
C GLU A 12 16.41 -1.98 -0.70
N THR A 13 15.28 -1.96 0.01
CA THR A 13 15.23 -2.25 1.45
C THR A 13 14.76 -3.66 1.79
N ASP A 14 14.51 -4.52 0.79
CA ASP A 14 13.99 -5.89 0.94
C ASP A 14 12.69 -5.96 1.77
N LYS A 15 11.87 -4.89 1.70
CA LYS A 15 10.61 -4.77 2.46
C LYS A 15 9.39 -5.20 1.66
N ILE A 16 9.57 -5.98 0.60
CA ILE A 16 8.48 -6.44 -0.27
C ILE A 16 7.46 -7.31 0.48
N SER A 17 7.91 -7.99 1.54
CA SER A 17 7.07 -8.80 2.44
C SER A 17 6.15 -7.97 3.34
N GLN A 18 6.31 -6.64 3.39
CA GLN A 18 5.52 -5.75 4.23
C GLN A 18 4.22 -5.34 3.50
N PRO A 19 3.06 -5.94 3.83
CA PRO A 19 1.85 -5.75 3.04
C PRO A 19 1.34 -4.30 3.05
N TRP A 20 1.61 -3.53 4.11
CA TRP A 20 1.22 -2.13 4.17
C TRP A 20 2.01 -1.25 3.18
N LEU A 21 3.27 -1.57 2.89
CA LEU A 21 4.05 -0.85 1.88
C LEU A 21 3.51 -1.09 0.47
N LEU A 22 3.03 -2.31 0.20
CA LEU A 22 2.39 -2.65 -1.07
C LEU A 22 1.05 -1.91 -1.23
N ILE A 23 0.25 -1.80 -0.16
CA ILE A 23 -0.97 -0.97 -0.18
C ILE A 23 -0.62 0.50 -0.41
N GLN A 24 0.40 1.02 0.25
CA GLN A 24 0.88 2.39 0.05
C GLN A 24 1.31 2.64 -1.42
N LEU A 25 1.99 1.67 -2.04
CA LEU A 25 2.36 1.73 -3.45
C LEU A 25 1.13 1.78 -4.36
N ARG A 26 0.13 0.92 -4.11
CA ARG A 26 -1.13 0.91 -4.89
C ARG A 26 -1.90 2.23 -4.72
N LEU A 27 -1.96 2.80 -3.52
CA LEU A 27 -2.56 4.11 -3.26
C LEU A 27 -1.83 5.23 -4.04
N LYS A 28 -0.50 5.21 -4.09
CA LYS A 28 0.27 6.18 -4.89
C LYS A 28 -0.02 6.07 -6.38
N LYS A 29 -0.04 4.85 -6.93
CA LYS A 29 -0.40 4.61 -8.34
C LYS A 29 -1.82 5.07 -8.65
N LEU A 30 -2.78 4.83 -7.74
CA LEU A 30 -4.16 5.30 -7.89
C LEU A 30 -4.25 6.83 -7.90
N ALA A 31 -3.55 7.51 -6.99
CA ALA A 31 -3.51 8.97 -6.92
C ALA A 31 -2.86 9.60 -8.17
N GLU A 32 -1.76 9.03 -8.66
CA GLU A 32 -1.08 9.48 -9.88
C GLU A 32 -1.96 9.29 -11.13
N ASN A 33 -2.73 8.20 -11.17
CA ASN A 33 -3.65 7.90 -12.27
C ASN A 33 -5.03 8.59 -12.15
N ARG A 34 -5.24 9.47 -11.15
CA ARG A 34 -6.53 10.11 -10.86
C ARG A 34 -7.16 10.80 -12.07
N HIS A 35 -6.35 11.39 -12.94
CA HIS A 35 -6.81 12.15 -14.11
C HIS A 35 -7.43 11.27 -15.21
N ASN A 36 -7.13 9.97 -15.21
CA ASN A 36 -7.67 9.01 -16.18
C ASN A 36 -8.91 8.25 -15.68
N LEU A 37 -9.39 8.58 -14.47
CA LEU A 37 -10.49 7.88 -13.81
C LEU A 37 -11.67 8.84 -13.61
N SER A 38 -12.88 8.30 -13.76
CA SER A 38 -14.07 8.96 -13.23
C SER A 38 -14.00 9.04 -11.70
N SER A 39 -14.80 9.93 -11.11
CA SER A 39 -14.88 10.05 -9.65
C SER A 39 -15.40 8.76 -9.00
N GLU A 40 -16.33 8.05 -9.66
CA GLU A 40 -16.89 6.80 -9.17
C GLU A 40 -15.85 5.68 -9.14
N GLU A 41 -15.16 5.45 -10.25
CA GLU A 41 -14.09 4.43 -10.33
C GLU A 41 -12.95 4.71 -9.35
N TYR A 42 -12.61 5.98 -9.14
CA TYR A 42 -11.59 6.35 -8.16
C TYR A 42 -12.03 6.03 -6.73
N LEU A 43 -13.29 6.34 -6.38
CA LEU A 43 -13.84 6.07 -5.05
C LEU A 43 -14.00 4.58 -4.79
N GLU A 44 -14.41 3.80 -5.78
CA GLU A 44 -14.50 2.34 -5.70
C GLU A 44 -13.12 1.73 -5.39
N LYS A 45 -12.11 2.06 -6.21
CA LYS A 45 -10.73 1.58 -6.01
C LYS A 45 -10.13 2.02 -4.67
N LEU A 46 -10.45 3.24 -4.23
CA LEU A 46 -10.00 3.74 -2.93
C LEU A 46 -10.66 2.97 -1.78
N SER A 47 -11.95 2.65 -1.90
CA SER A 47 -12.68 1.84 -0.92
C SER A 47 -12.14 0.42 -0.84
N GLU A 48 -11.84 -0.21 -1.97
CA GLU A 48 -11.20 -1.54 -2.02
C GLU A 48 -9.85 -1.55 -1.28
N LEU A 49 -8.98 -0.58 -1.57
CA LEU A 49 -7.67 -0.46 -0.90
C LEU A 49 -7.83 -0.16 0.60
N HIS A 50 -8.84 0.60 0.98
CA HIS A 50 -9.16 0.82 2.40
C HIS A 50 -9.57 -0.49 3.09
N GLN A 51 -10.42 -1.31 2.46
CA GLN A 51 -10.80 -2.61 3.00
C GLN A 51 -9.61 -3.57 3.10
N GLU A 52 -8.71 -3.58 2.12
CA GLU A 52 -7.45 -4.34 2.20
C GLU A 52 -6.59 -3.88 3.39
N LEU A 53 -6.50 -2.57 3.63
CA LEU A 53 -5.75 -2.03 4.77
C LEU A 53 -6.35 -2.48 6.10
N MET A 54 -7.69 -2.47 6.23
CA MET A 54 -8.36 -2.92 7.45
C MET A 54 -8.09 -4.40 7.75
N LYS A 55 -7.96 -5.25 6.72
CA LYS A 55 -7.58 -6.66 6.89
C LYS A 55 -6.16 -6.85 7.44
N LEU A 56 -5.29 -5.86 7.33
CA LEU A 56 -3.96 -5.92 7.94
C LEU A 56 -3.99 -5.81 9.46
N GLY A 57 -5.06 -5.25 10.03
CA GLY A 57 -5.22 -5.05 11.48
C GLY A 57 -5.00 -6.30 12.32
N GLU A 58 -5.31 -7.48 11.78
CA GLU A 58 -5.11 -8.77 12.44
C GLU A 58 -3.86 -9.52 11.95
N TRP A 59 -3.28 -9.11 10.82
CA TRP A 59 -2.21 -9.86 10.16
C TRP A 59 -0.89 -9.86 10.94
N TRP A 60 -0.56 -8.74 11.59
CA TRP A 60 0.69 -8.62 12.36
C TRP A 60 0.61 -9.28 13.75
N VAL A 61 -0.58 -9.75 14.17
CA VAL A 61 -0.76 -10.34 15.49
C VAL A 61 0.03 -11.65 15.61
N GLY A 62 1.00 -11.69 16.53
CA GLY A 62 1.90 -12.83 16.75
C GLY A 62 3.20 -12.81 15.95
N ILE A 63 3.43 -11.81 15.10
CA ILE A 63 4.69 -11.60 14.36
C ILE A 63 5.21 -10.16 14.51
N GLU A 64 4.70 -9.40 15.47
CA GLU A 64 5.01 -7.98 15.67
C GLU A 64 6.51 -7.73 15.80
N ASP A 65 7.18 -8.61 16.55
CA ASP A 65 8.61 -8.53 16.76
C ASP A 65 9.39 -8.65 15.47
N ASP A 66 8.95 -9.43 14.47
CA ASP A 66 9.65 -9.56 13.19
C ASP A 66 9.35 -8.41 12.22
N VAL A 67 8.26 -7.69 12.45
CA VAL A 67 7.70 -6.67 11.56
C VAL A 67 8.10 -5.25 11.99
N PHE A 68 8.20 -4.98 13.30
CA PHE A 68 8.41 -3.65 13.86
C PHE A 68 9.79 -3.44 14.51
N LYS A 69 10.82 -4.26 14.21
CA LYS A 69 12.18 -4.03 14.75
C LYS A 69 12.69 -2.64 14.35
N PRO A 70 13.28 -1.87 15.30
CA PRO A 70 13.87 -0.56 15.03
C PRO A 70 15.12 -0.64 14.16
#